data_AF-A0A922LHE4-F1
#
_entry.id   AF-A0A922LHE4-F1
#
_cell.length_a   1.000
_cell.length_b   1.000
_cell.length_c   1.000
_cell.angle_alpha   90.00
_cell.angle_beta   90.00
_cell.angle_gamma   90.00
#
_symmetry.space_group_name_H-M   'P 1'
#
loop_
_entity.id
_entity.type
_entity.pdbx_description
1 polymer ?
#
loop_
_entity_poly.entity_id
_entity_poly.type
_entity_poly.pdbx_seq_one_letter_code
_entity_poly.pdbx_strand_id
1 'polypeptide(L)'
;MISFFNSFSSLSGSQRSGSSSEDDARGRSRSPEEELVSSVEHLSRIRLSRFKMEKWVHMPFFDNLIKGCFVRINIGLHQGVPIYRCAEIVDVVETPKIYDLGDTRTNKGIVVRVGKDQSTFRLAFISNSDFQQDEFDSWMRRIHLANMKPPTLNFVRDKAAEITEAINRPIRDERVVEQIIQSKRRFQKAPTNFALRKAELIKQREQAETDGDTELLKHLDSEIEEIESQAERIERRRTLGFKSITSINQRNRALSVQQAEEAIRKESEEALNSKEEDPFTRVHSQPVIVTKKYLENLRHKRVRIV
;
A
#
# COMPACT_ATOMS: atom_id res chain seq x y z
N MET A 1 84.53 32.15 -59.86
CA MET A 1 84.00 31.46 -61.04
C MET A 1 82.50 31.72 -61.08
N ILE A 2 82.09 32.70 -61.89
CA ILE A 2 81.33 32.49 -63.14
C ILE A 2 79.84 32.20 -62.87
N SER A 3 79.12 33.30 -62.63
CA SER A 3 77.94 33.82 -63.35
C SER A 3 76.98 32.92 -64.16
N PHE A 4 75.78 33.53 -64.37
CA PHE A 4 74.69 33.30 -65.34
C PHE A 4 73.47 32.54 -64.76
N PHE A 5 72.19 32.97 -64.86
CA PHE A 5 71.47 34.08 -65.55
C PHE A 5 70.04 34.15 -64.92
N ASN A 6 69.48 35.30 -64.52
CA ASN A 6 68.53 36.19 -65.25
C ASN A 6 67.22 35.49 -65.74
N SER A 7 65.99 35.94 -65.43
CA SER A 7 65.41 37.19 -65.94
C SER A 7 63.92 37.43 -65.58
N PHE A 8 63.57 38.71 -65.31
CA PHE A 8 62.37 39.51 -65.72
C PHE A 8 60.94 39.10 -65.24
N SER A 9 59.95 39.95 -64.89
CA SER A 9 59.62 41.39 -65.03
C SER A 9 58.41 41.71 -64.12
N SER A 10 58.42 42.75 -63.28
CA SER A 10 57.75 44.07 -63.41
C SER A 10 56.21 44.17 -63.36
N LEU A 11 55.75 45.10 -62.50
CA LEU A 11 54.64 46.08 -62.66
C LEU A 11 53.28 45.90 -61.94
N SER A 12 53.02 46.93 -61.13
CA SER A 12 51.81 47.75 -60.99
C SER A 12 50.52 47.19 -60.36
N GLY A 13 50.31 47.61 -59.11
CA GLY A 13 49.17 48.39 -58.64
C GLY A 13 47.79 48.18 -59.27
N SER A 14 46.84 47.75 -58.45
CA SER A 14 45.45 48.20 -58.54
C SER A 14 44.76 48.08 -57.18
N GLN A 15 44.19 49.20 -56.77
CA GLN A 15 43.43 49.43 -55.55
C GLN A 15 42.18 48.56 -55.52
N ARG A 16 41.85 47.96 -54.36
CA ARG A 16 40.48 47.58 -54.01
C ARG A 16 40.21 47.90 -52.54
N SER A 17 39.40 48.94 -52.39
CA SER A 17 38.64 49.35 -51.21
C SER A 17 37.68 48.26 -50.72
N GLY A 18 37.56 48.12 -49.39
CA GLY A 18 36.54 47.31 -48.72
C GLY A 18 36.84 47.25 -47.22
N SER A 19 36.45 48.28 -46.48
CA SER A 19 35.26 48.30 -45.61
C SER A 19 35.55 47.68 -44.23
N SER A 20 35.80 48.58 -43.29
CA SER A 20 35.63 48.37 -41.86
C SER A 20 34.17 48.06 -41.56
N SER A 21 33.93 46.92 -40.93
CA SER A 21 32.80 46.72 -40.02
C SER A 21 33.17 45.59 -39.08
N GLU A 22 33.64 45.98 -37.89
CA GLU A 22 33.71 45.12 -36.71
C GLU A 22 32.28 44.73 -36.34
N ASP A 23 31.76 43.70 -37.00
CA ASP A 23 30.48 43.11 -36.64
C ASP A 23 30.67 42.27 -35.38
N ASP A 24 30.29 42.88 -34.26
CA ASP A 24 29.95 42.26 -32.97
C ASP A 24 29.16 40.96 -33.21
N ALA A 25 29.88 39.84 -33.27
CA ALA A 25 29.33 38.51 -33.20
C ALA A 25 28.83 38.27 -31.77
N ARG A 26 27.69 38.91 -31.44
CA ARG A 26 26.80 38.46 -30.37
C ARG A 26 26.35 37.06 -30.73
N GLY A 27 27.15 36.07 -30.31
CA GLY A 27 26.77 34.68 -30.31
C GLY A 27 25.41 34.59 -29.63
N ARG A 28 24.36 34.42 -30.42
CA ARG A 28 23.10 33.86 -29.93
C ARG A 28 23.49 32.49 -29.39
N SER A 29 23.68 32.41 -28.07
CA SER A 29 23.78 31.16 -27.35
C SER A 29 22.66 30.28 -27.89
N ARG A 30 22.99 29.20 -28.63
CA ARG A 30 21.99 28.21 -29.01
C ARG A 30 21.32 27.81 -27.72
N SER A 31 20.04 28.15 -27.58
CA SER A 31 19.23 27.68 -26.46
C SER A 31 19.43 26.17 -26.37
N PRO A 32 19.68 25.60 -25.18
CA PRO A 32 19.89 24.17 -25.02
C PRO A 32 18.80 23.42 -25.77
N GLU A 33 19.20 22.51 -26.67
CA GLU A 33 18.25 21.70 -27.42
C GLU A 33 17.47 20.86 -26.39
N GLU A 34 16.16 21.12 -26.26
CA GLU A 34 15.36 20.46 -25.24
C GLU A 34 15.24 18.97 -25.57
N GLU A 35 15.94 18.13 -24.81
CA GLU A 35 15.85 16.68 -24.97
C GLU A 35 14.42 16.21 -24.68
N LEU A 36 13.82 15.51 -25.65
CA LEU A 36 12.46 14.97 -25.58
C LEU A 36 12.48 13.51 -25.12
N VAL A 37 11.37 13.06 -24.53
CA VAL A 37 11.16 11.65 -24.20
C VAL A 37 11.22 10.78 -25.47
N SER A 38 12.22 9.89 -25.51
CA SER A 38 12.47 8.97 -26.62
C SER A 38 12.41 7.48 -26.22
N SER A 39 12.40 7.16 -24.92
CA SER A 39 12.41 5.80 -24.40
C SER A 39 11.29 5.54 -23.38
N VAL A 40 10.91 4.26 -23.24
CA VAL A 40 9.95 3.79 -22.23
C VAL A 40 10.45 4.11 -20.82
N GLU A 41 11.75 4.00 -20.58
CA GLU A 41 12.36 4.24 -19.29
C GLU A 41 12.16 5.68 -18.81
N HIS A 42 12.28 6.65 -19.71
CA HIS A 42 12.05 8.06 -19.40
C HIS A 42 10.60 8.28 -18.96
N LEU A 43 9.63 7.76 -19.72
CA LEU A 43 8.21 7.90 -19.39
C LEU A 43 7.83 7.14 -18.12
N SER A 44 8.49 6.01 -17.85
CA SER A 44 8.23 5.18 -16.67
C SER A 44 8.58 5.88 -15.35
N ARG A 45 9.46 6.88 -15.34
CA ARG A 45 9.80 7.67 -14.14
C ARG A 45 8.61 8.44 -13.58
N ILE A 46 7.75 8.94 -14.47
CA ILE A 46 6.51 9.67 -14.11
C ILE A 46 5.26 8.78 -14.25
N ARG A 47 5.45 7.45 -14.27
CA ARG A 47 4.36 6.49 -14.25
C ARG A 47 3.77 6.36 -12.86
N LEU A 48 2.45 6.45 -12.79
CA LEU A 48 1.69 6.21 -11.57
C LEU A 48 0.98 4.85 -11.64
N SER A 49 1.21 4.02 -10.62
CA SER A 49 0.54 2.73 -10.44
C SER A 49 -0.77 2.92 -9.69
N ARG A 50 -1.68 1.95 -9.81
CA ARG A 50 -2.93 1.95 -9.03
C ARG A 50 -2.67 1.96 -7.53
N PHE A 51 -1.64 1.26 -7.05
CA PHE A 51 -1.25 1.26 -5.64
C PHE A 51 -0.83 2.65 -5.13
N LYS A 52 -0.14 3.45 -5.96
CA LYS A 52 0.19 4.85 -5.62
C LYS A 52 -1.09 5.69 -5.53
N MET A 53 -1.99 5.53 -6.52
CA MET A 53 -3.26 6.24 -6.55
C MET A 53 -4.13 5.93 -5.32
N GLU A 54 -4.23 4.66 -4.94
CA GLU A 54 -4.98 4.20 -3.78
C GLU A 54 -4.52 4.87 -2.48
N LYS A 55 -3.20 5.01 -2.30
CA LYS A 55 -2.63 5.66 -1.11
C LYS A 55 -2.89 7.17 -1.08
N TRP A 56 -2.91 7.82 -2.25
CA TRP A 56 -2.92 9.28 -2.32
C TRP A 56 -4.27 9.89 -2.68
N VAL A 57 -5.27 9.11 -3.07
CA VAL A 57 -6.56 9.63 -3.58
C VAL A 57 -7.29 10.60 -2.63
N HIS A 58 -7.05 10.49 -1.32
CA HIS A 58 -7.64 11.37 -0.28
C HIS A 58 -6.73 12.52 0.16
N MET A 59 -5.55 12.66 -0.46
CA MET A 59 -4.61 13.73 -0.14
C MET A 59 -5.06 15.03 -0.81
N PRO A 60 -4.96 16.20 -0.14
CA PRO A 60 -5.45 17.46 -0.71
C PRO A 60 -4.68 17.91 -1.96
N PHE A 61 -3.40 17.56 -2.06
CA PHE A 61 -2.56 17.87 -3.22
C PHE A 61 -2.69 16.85 -4.36
N PHE A 62 -3.49 15.78 -4.19
CA PHE A 62 -3.60 14.68 -5.14
C PHE A 62 -3.91 15.16 -6.55
N ASP A 63 -4.92 16.02 -6.68
CA ASP A 63 -5.42 16.46 -7.99
C ASP A 63 -4.36 17.24 -8.77
N ASN A 64 -3.52 18.01 -8.09
CA ASN A 64 -2.44 18.77 -8.74
C ASN A 64 -1.20 17.90 -8.99
N LEU A 65 -0.89 17.00 -8.06
CA LEU A 65 0.29 16.15 -8.13
C LEU A 65 0.23 15.22 -9.34
N ILE A 66 -0.92 14.60 -9.61
CA ILE A 66 -1.03 13.58 -10.66
C ILE A 66 -1.19 14.15 -12.07
N LYS A 67 -1.56 15.43 -12.21
CA LYS A 67 -1.65 16.11 -13.51
C LYS A 67 -0.29 16.15 -14.19
N GLY A 68 -0.27 15.83 -15.48
CA GLY A 68 0.96 15.69 -16.28
C GLY A 68 1.72 14.38 -16.06
N CYS A 69 1.30 13.53 -15.12
CA CYS A 69 1.85 12.18 -14.98
C CYS A 69 1.25 11.22 -16.00
N PHE A 70 1.87 10.05 -16.16
CA PHE A 70 1.41 9.01 -17.08
C PHE A 70 0.87 7.80 -16.35
N VAL A 71 -0.14 7.16 -16.94
CA VAL A 71 -0.73 5.93 -16.44
C VAL A 71 -0.85 4.90 -17.55
N ARG A 72 -0.74 3.63 -17.15
CA ARG A 72 -1.05 2.48 -18.01
C ARG A 72 -2.51 2.11 -17.80
N ILE A 73 -3.35 2.37 -18.78
CA ILE A 73 -4.80 2.22 -18.63
C ILE A 73 -5.33 1.04 -19.43
N ASN A 74 -6.16 0.22 -18.79
CA ASN A 74 -6.89 -0.85 -19.47
C ASN A 74 -8.08 -0.24 -20.23
N ILE A 75 -8.08 -0.37 -21.55
CA ILE A 75 -9.14 0.18 -22.41
C ILE A 75 -10.24 -0.85 -22.69
N GLY A 76 -9.96 -2.13 -22.43
CA GLY A 76 -10.90 -3.22 -22.63
C GLY A 76 -10.22 -4.46 -23.20
N LEU A 77 -11.02 -5.31 -23.82
CA LEU A 77 -10.59 -6.59 -24.38
C LEU A 77 -10.61 -6.53 -25.90
N HIS A 78 -9.59 -7.07 -26.54
CA HIS A 78 -9.57 -7.32 -27.98
C HIS A 78 -9.26 -8.79 -28.20
N GLN A 79 -10.19 -9.50 -28.85
CA GLN A 79 -10.08 -10.95 -29.05
C GLN A 79 -9.80 -11.72 -27.74
N GLY A 80 -10.37 -11.26 -26.63
CA GLY A 80 -10.17 -11.85 -25.30
C GLY A 80 -8.89 -11.42 -24.56
N VAL A 81 -7.98 -10.68 -25.21
CA VAL A 81 -6.76 -10.18 -24.59
C VAL A 81 -6.96 -8.74 -24.09
N PRO A 82 -6.60 -8.44 -22.82
CA PRO A 82 -6.71 -7.08 -22.30
C PRO A 82 -5.72 -6.14 -23.00
N ILE A 83 -6.24 -5.05 -23.56
CA ILE A 83 -5.42 -4.00 -24.20
C ILE A 83 -5.18 -2.87 -23.23
N TYR A 84 -3.92 -2.49 -23.13
CA TYR A 84 -3.47 -1.34 -22.35
C TYR A 84 -2.90 -0.26 -23.26
N ARG A 85 -2.94 1.00 -22.78
CA ARG A 85 -2.25 2.12 -23.43
C ARG A 85 -1.59 3.02 -22.41
N CYS A 86 -0.52 3.69 -22.83
CA CYS A 86 0.05 4.83 -22.13
C CYS A 86 -0.85 6.05 -22.36
N ALA A 87 -1.25 6.70 -21.27
CA ALA A 87 -2.04 7.92 -21.35
C ALA A 87 -1.55 8.96 -20.35
N GLU A 88 -1.60 10.22 -20.75
CA GLU A 88 -1.27 11.36 -19.91
C GLU A 88 -2.50 11.77 -19.09
N ILE A 89 -2.33 12.04 -17.80
CA ILE A 89 -3.41 12.59 -16.97
C ILE A 89 -3.48 14.11 -17.20
N VAL A 90 -4.59 14.57 -17.75
CA VAL A 90 -4.84 16.00 -17.98
C VAL A 90 -5.58 16.62 -16.80
N ASP A 91 -6.57 15.92 -16.26
CA ASP A 91 -7.40 16.44 -15.17
C ASP A 91 -7.97 15.34 -14.27
N VAL A 92 -8.52 15.76 -13.13
CA VAL A 92 -9.21 14.90 -12.17
C VAL A 92 -10.62 15.43 -11.97
N VAL A 93 -11.61 14.56 -12.14
CA VAL A 93 -13.03 14.90 -12.07
C VAL A 93 -13.75 14.05 -11.04
N GLU A 94 -14.80 14.55 -10.42
CA GLU A 94 -15.67 13.72 -9.58
C GLU A 94 -16.76 13.05 -10.43
N THR A 95 -16.85 11.73 -10.34
CA THR A 95 -17.89 10.95 -10.99
C THR A 95 -19.10 10.77 -10.05
N PRO A 96 -20.32 10.57 -10.58
CA PRO A 96 -21.51 10.40 -9.74
C PRO A 96 -21.53 9.05 -8.99
N LYS A 97 -20.77 8.05 -9.44
CA LYS A 97 -20.79 6.69 -8.88
C LYS A 97 -19.55 6.44 -8.03
N ILE A 98 -19.75 6.21 -6.74
CA ILE A 98 -18.69 5.76 -5.82
C ILE A 98 -18.32 4.31 -6.15
N TYR A 99 -17.04 4.02 -6.20
CA TYR A 99 -16.51 2.68 -6.46
C TYR A 99 -15.35 2.36 -5.53
N ASP A 100 -15.00 1.08 -5.47
CA ASP A 100 -13.92 0.56 -4.63
C ASP A 100 -12.59 0.65 -5.39
N LEU A 101 -11.56 1.15 -4.72
CA LEU A 101 -10.18 1.28 -5.20
C LEU A 101 -9.27 0.61 -4.17
N GLY A 102 -9.04 -0.70 -4.35
CA GLY A 102 -8.33 -1.50 -3.34
C GLY A 102 -9.08 -1.49 -2.01
N ASP A 103 -8.43 -1.05 -0.94
CA ASP A 103 -8.99 -0.98 0.41
C ASP A 103 -9.74 0.34 0.68
N THR A 104 -9.72 1.28 -0.27
CA THR A 104 -10.42 2.56 -0.15
C THR A 104 -11.56 2.70 -1.14
N ARG A 105 -12.39 3.73 -0.94
CA ARG A 105 -13.51 4.05 -1.83
C ARG A 105 -13.37 5.49 -2.29
N THR A 106 -13.70 5.73 -3.55
CA THR A 106 -13.61 7.05 -4.16
C THR A 106 -14.65 7.20 -5.26
N ASN A 107 -15.03 8.44 -5.54
CA ASN A 107 -15.78 8.80 -6.73
C ASN A 107 -14.91 9.58 -7.74
N LYS A 108 -13.63 9.82 -7.46
CA LYS A 108 -12.74 10.52 -8.39
C LYS A 108 -12.56 9.71 -9.68
N GLY A 109 -12.38 10.40 -10.79
CA GLY A 109 -12.02 9.87 -12.10
C GLY A 109 -10.89 10.72 -12.67
N ILE A 110 -10.11 10.13 -13.57
CA ILE A 110 -9.04 10.83 -14.28
C ILE A 110 -9.45 11.05 -15.72
N VAL A 111 -9.24 12.27 -16.21
CA VAL A 111 -9.32 12.59 -17.62
C VAL A 111 -7.95 12.33 -18.20
N VAL A 112 -7.87 11.34 -19.09
CA VAL A 112 -6.62 10.96 -19.74
C VAL A 112 -6.63 11.35 -21.20
N ARG A 113 -5.46 11.67 -21.73
CA ARG A 113 -5.24 12.08 -23.12
C ARG A 113 -4.26 11.15 -23.82
N VAL A 114 -4.59 10.81 -25.06
CA VAL A 114 -3.70 10.11 -26.00
C VAL A 114 -3.78 10.81 -27.35
N GLY A 115 -2.77 11.62 -27.70
CA GLY A 115 -2.86 12.51 -28.86
C GLY A 115 -4.00 13.52 -28.68
N LYS A 116 -4.94 13.56 -29.62
CA LYS A 116 -6.12 14.45 -29.55
C LYS A 116 -7.29 13.89 -28.75
N ASP A 117 -7.30 12.56 -28.55
CA ASP A 117 -8.41 11.89 -27.88
C ASP A 117 -8.32 12.10 -26.37
N GLN A 118 -9.42 12.52 -25.74
CA GLN A 118 -9.57 12.63 -24.30
C GLN A 118 -10.73 11.78 -23.83
N SER A 119 -10.50 11.02 -22.76
CA SER A 119 -11.49 10.12 -22.18
C SER A 119 -11.40 10.12 -20.67
N THR A 120 -12.54 10.01 -20.00
CA THR A 120 -12.60 9.93 -18.53
C THR A 120 -12.64 8.47 -18.10
N PHE A 121 -11.79 8.11 -17.15
CA PHE A 121 -11.74 6.77 -16.59
C PHE A 121 -11.74 6.79 -15.06
N ARG A 122 -12.23 5.70 -14.48
CA ARG A 122 -12.05 5.43 -13.03
C ARG A 122 -10.62 4.98 -12.76
N LEU A 123 -10.11 5.31 -11.57
CA LEU A 123 -8.78 4.91 -11.11
C LEU A 123 -8.60 3.39 -11.07
N ALA A 124 -9.70 2.62 -10.95
CA ALA A 124 -9.68 1.16 -10.93
C ALA A 124 -9.12 0.53 -12.23
N PHE A 125 -9.21 1.23 -13.36
CA PHE A 125 -8.70 0.77 -14.67
C PHE A 125 -7.20 1.01 -14.87
N ILE A 126 -6.54 1.66 -13.91
CA ILE A 126 -5.10 1.86 -13.93
C ILE A 126 -4.41 0.53 -13.59
N SER A 127 -3.41 0.16 -14.37
CA SER A 127 -2.59 -1.02 -14.13
C SER A 127 -1.44 -0.72 -13.17
N ASN A 128 -1.00 -1.76 -12.45
CA ASN A 128 0.18 -1.67 -11.58
C ASN A 128 1.49 -1.95 -12.31
N SER A 129 1.45 -2.76 -13.37
CA SER A 129 2.60 -3.15 -14.16
C SER A 129 3.19 -1.99 -14.97
N ASP A 130 4.46 -2.14 -15.35
CA ASP A 130 5.17 -1.15 -16.16
C ASP A 130 4.66 -1.08 -17.60
N PHE A 131 5.02 0.02 -18.26
CA PHE A 131 4.75 0.22 -19.68
C PHE A 131 5.50 -0.82 -20.52
N GLN A 132 4.84 -1.30 -21.56
CA GLN A 132 5.47 -2.15 -22.56
C GLN A 132 5.97 -1.31 -23.74
N GLN A 133 6.99 -1.79 -24.45
CA GLN A 133 7.55 -1.10 -25.62
C GLN A 133 6.47 -0.84 -26.68
N ASP A 134 5.65 -1.84 -27.00
CA ASP A 134 4.57 -1.72 -27.98
C ASP A 134 3.56 -0.62 -27.62
N GLU A 135 3.25 -0.47 -26.32
CA GLU A 135 2.31 0.53 -25.82
C GLU A 135 2.88 1.94 -25.97
N PHE A 136 4.17 2.10 -25.68
CA PHE A 136 4.90 3.36 -25.85
C PHE A 136 5.03 3.74 -27.31
N ASP A 137 5.40 2.82 -28.20
CA ASP A 137 5.51 3.07 -29.63
C ASP A 137 4.14 3.43 -30.23
N SER A 138 3.08 2.79 -29.74
CA SER A 138 1.68 3.07 -30.09
C SER A 138 1.24 4.46 -29.61
N TRP A 139 1.72 4.91 -28.44
CA TRP A 139 1.50 6.26 -27.91
C TRP A 139 2.27 7.32 -28.71
N MET A 140 3.55 7.09 -28.97
CA MET A 140 4.44 7.99 -29.73
C MET A 140 3.87 8.24 -31.13
N ARG A 141 3.45 7.16 -31.83
CA ARG A 141 2.76 7.26 -33.13
C ARG A 141 1.52 8.15 -33.06
N ARG A 142 0.68 8.00 -32.04
CA ARG A 142 -0.55 8.82 -31.90
C ARG A 142 -0.25 10.28 -31.61
N ILE A 143 0.77 10.57 -30.81
CA ILE A 143 1.20 11.95 -30.54
C ILE A 143 1.76 12.61 -31.80
N HIS A 144 2.59 11.90 -32.58
CA HIS A 144 3.09 12.39 -33.86
C HIS A 144 1.96 12.66 -34.87
N LEU A 145 1.00 11.73 -35.00
CA LEU A 145 -0.18 11.94 -35.84
C LEU A 145 -1.04 13.12 -35.37
N ALA A 146 -1.01 13.43 -34.08
CA ALA A 146 -1.69 14.58 -33.50
C ALA A 146 -0.93 15.91 -33.68
N ASN A 147 0.27 15.91 -34.28
CA ASN A 147 1.22 17.04 -34.30
C ASN A 147 1.54 17.58 -32.90
N MET A 148 1.56 16.70 -31.91
CA MET A 148 1.95 17.02 -30.55
C MET A 148 3.40 16.58 -30.31
N LYS A 149 4.07 17.22 -29.37
CA LYS A 149 5.42 16.84 -28.95
C LYS A 149 5.36 16.01 -27.66
N PRO A 150 6.21 14.99 -27.51
CA PRO A 150 6.42 14.33 -26.22
C PRO A 150 6.87 15.34 -25.16
N PRO A 151 6.68 15.04 -23.86
CA PRO A 151 7.23 15.84 -22.77
C PRO A 151 8.76 15.96 -22.86
N THR A 152 9.31 17.06 -22.35
CA THR A 152 10.77 17.24 -22.21
C THR A 152 11.32 16.39 -21.07
N LEU A 153 12.59 15.99 -21.14
CA LEU A 153 13.24 15.24 -20.06
C LEU A 153 13.39 16.07 -18.77
N ASN A 154 13.53 17.40 -18.90
CA ASN A 154 13.51 18.31 -17.76
C ASN A 154 12.17 18.23 -17.02
N PHE A 155 11.05 18.29 -17.75
CA PHE A 155 9.74 18.13 -17.15
C PHE A 155 9.59 16.78 -16.44
N VAL A 156 10.04 15.68 -17.07
CA VAL A 156 10.01 14.35 -16.46
C VAL A 156 10.81 14.31 -15.15
N ARG A 157 12.01 14.88 -15.14
CA ARG A 157 12.89 14.94 -13.96
C ARG A 157 12.23 15.75 -12.84
N ASP A 158 11.78 16.95 -13.15
CA ASP A 158 11.22 17.88 -12.18
C ASP A 158 9.91 17.30 -11.60
N LYS A 159 9.08 16.68 -12.45
CA LYS A 159 7.85 16.02 -12.01
C LYS A 159 8.13 14.76 -11.17
N ALA A 160 9.14 13.97 -11.52
CA ALA A 160 9.55 12.83 -10.70
C ALA A 160 10.07 13.26 -9.32
N ALA A 161 10.81 14.38 -9.25
CA ALA A 161 11.23 14.98 -8.00
C ALA A 161 10.04 15.45 -7.16
N GLU A 162 9.06 16.14 -7.77
CA GLU A 162 7.82 16.58 -7.10
C GLU A 162 7.05 15.40 -6.50
N ILE A 163 6.90 14.30 -7.23
CA ILE A 163 6.26 13.06 -6.73
C ILE A 163 7.04 12.50 -5.53
N THR A 164 8.37 12.45 -5.62
CA THR A 164 9.22 11.89 -4.57
C THR A 164 9.17 12.74 -3.31
N GLU A 165 9.19 14.07 -3.46
CA GLU A 165 9.03 15.00 -2.35
C GLU A 165 7.66 14.85 -1.69
N ALA A 166 6.59 14.81 -2.48
CA ALA A 166 5.22 14.66 -1.96
C ALA A 166 5.02 13.36 -1.18
N ILE A 167 5.70 12.27 -1.56
CA ILE A 167 5.68 10.98 -0.85
C ILE A 167 6.38 11.08 0.50
N ASN A 168 7.55 11.71 0.52
CA ASN A 168 8.42 11.74 1.69
C ASN A 168 8.05 12.86 2.67
N ARG A 169 7.22 13.82 2.24
CA ARG A 169 6.80 14.94 3.07
C ARG A 169 5.88 14.48 4.19
N PRO A 170 6.29 14.60 5.47
CA PRO A 170 5.41 14.29 6.57
C PRO A 170 4.29 15.35 6.65
N ILE A 171 3.06 14.89 6.81
CA ILE A 171 1.91 15.75 7.06
C ILE A 171 1.97 16.16 8.52
N ARG A 172 2.24 17.44 8.79
CA ARG A 172 2.31 18.00 10.15
C ARG A 172 1.12 18.86 10.51
N ASP A 173 0.40 19.35 9.50
CA ASP A 173 -0.73 20.25 9.70
C ASP A 173 -1.98 19.47 10.09
N GLU A 174 -2.52 19.77 11.27
CA GLU A 174 -3.74 19.16 11.81
C GLU A 174 -4.93 19.35 10.88
N ARG A 175 -5.05 20.52 10.24
CA ARG A 175 -6.16 20.81 9.30
C ARG A 175 -6.12 19.89 8.09
N VAL A 176 -4.92 19.59 7.60
CA VAL A 176 -4.74 18.66 6.48
C VAL A 176 -5.11 17.24 6.90
N VAL A 177 -4.73 16.84 8.12
CA VAL A 177 -5.10 15.52 8.68
C VAL A 177 -6.62 15.40 8.80
N GLU A 178 -7.29 16.42 9.34
CA GLU A 178 -8.75 16.46 9.45
C GLU A 178 -9.43 16.34 8.08
N GLN A 179 -8.96 17.08 7.07
CA GLN A 179 -9.49 17.00 5.70
C GLN A 179 -9.35 15.58 5.11
N ILE A 180 -8.24 14.90 5.37
CA ILE A 180 -8.02 13.51 4.93
C ILE A 180 -8.99 12.57 5.65
N ILE A 181 -9.19 12.75 6.95
CA ILE A 181 -10.14 11.94 7.75
C ILE A 181 -11.56 12.15 7.24
N GLN A 182 -11.99 13.39 7.00
CA GLN A 182 -13.31 13.72 6.48
C GLN A 182 -13.52 13.11 5.09
N SER A 183 -12.52 13.22 4.19
CA SER A 183 -12.56 12.63 2.84
C SER A 183 -12.72 11.10 2.88
N LYS A 184 -12.00 10.42 3.79
CA LYS A 184 -12.15 8.97 4.00
C LYS A 184 -13.51 8.60 4.57
N ARG A 185 -14.01 9.37 5.55
CA ARG A 185 -15.33 9.15 6.17
C ARG A 185 -16.48 9.32 5.18
N ARG A 186 -16.39 10.27 4.25
CA ARG A 186 -17.42 10.53 3.21
C ARG A 186 -17.83 9.26 2.44
N PHE A 187 -16.91 8.31 2.26
CA PHE A 187 -17.17 7.10 1.46
C PHE A 187 -17.25 5.81 2.29
N GLN A 188 -17.13 5.88 3.63
CA GLN A 188 -17.31 4.73 4.52
C GLN A 188 -18.79 4.31 4.55
N LYS A 189 -19.05 3.00 4.40
CA LYS A 189 -20.41 2.44 4.43
C LYS A 189 -20.96 2.27 5.85
N ALA A 190 -20.08 2.16 6.85
CA ALA A 190 -20.42 1.90 8.24
C ALA A 190 -19.22 2.25 9.14
N PRO A 191 -19.45 2.59 10.42
CA PRO A 191 -18.38 2.77 11.39
C PRO A 191 -17.55 1.48 11.50
N THR A 192 -16.25 1.57 11.26
CA THR A 192 -15.33 0.42 11.33
C THR A 192 -15.16 -0.12 12.75
N ASN A 193 -15.44 0.69 13.77
CA ASN A 193 -15.35 0.31 15.16
C ASN A 193 -16.67 0.56 15.89
N PHE A 194 -17.62 -0.36 15.71
CA PHE A 194 -18.92 -0.34 16.39
C PHE A 194 -18.78 -0.24 17.90
N ALA A 195 -17.75 -0.87 18.50
CA ALA A 195 -17.51 -0.81 19.94
C ALA A 195 -17.09 0.59 20.42
N LEU A 196 -16.19 1.25 19.70
CA LEU A 196 -15.77 2.62 20.03
C LEU A 196 -16.94 3.60 19.87
N ARG A 197 -17.69 3.51 18.76
CA ARG A 197 -18.85 4.37 18.52
C ARG A 197 -19.94 4.13 19.58
N LYS A 198 -20.19 2.87 19.96
CA LYS A 198 -21.10 2.53 21.06
C LYS A 198 -20.63 3.15 22.37
N ALA A 199 -19.34 3.05 22.71
CA ALA A 199 -18.80 3.65 23.94
C ALA A 199 -18.94 5.18 23.95
N GLU A 200 -18.73 5.85 22.81
CA GLU A 200 -18.97 7.29 22.67
C GLU A 200 -20.45 7.66 22.90
N LEU A 201 -21.38 6.90 22.30
CA LEU A 201 -22.82 7.15 22.46
C LEU A 201 -23.30 6.87 23.89
N ILE A 202 -22.79 5.82 24.54
CA ILE A 202 -23.09 5.54 25.96
C ILE A 202 -22.64 6.71 26.83
N LYS A 203 -21.44 7.24 26.59
CA LYS A 203 -20.93 8.41 27.33
C LYS A 203 -21.80 9.66 27.09
N GLN A 204 -22.24 9.90 25.85
CA GLN A 204 -23.15 11.02 25.53
C GLN A 204 -24.53 10.83 26.18
N ARG A 205 -25.01 9.59 26.26
CA ARG A 205 -26.27 9.24 26.91
C ARG A 205 -26.19 9.52 28.42
N GLU A 206 -25.12 9.11 29.09
CA GLU A 206 -24.89 9.40 30.51
C GLU A 206 -24.86 10.91 30.80
N GLN A 207 -24.25 11.69 29.90
CA GLN A 207 -24.24 13.14 30.00
C GLN A 207 -25.65 13.73 29.83
N ALA A 208 -26.38 13.32 28.80
CA ALA A 208 -27.75 13.76 28.56
C ALA A 208 -28.72 13.35 29.70
N GLU A 209 -28.46 12.21 30.34
CA GLU A 209 -29.17 11.74 31.54
C GLU A 209 -28.92 12.66 32.73
N THR A 210 -27.69 13.11 32.91
CA THR A 210 -27.32 14.08 33.95
C THR A 210 -27.95 15.45 33.70
N ASP A 211 -27.99 15.88 32.43
CA ASP A 211 -28.54 17.19 32.02
C ASP A 211 -30.08 17.19 31.96
N GLY A 212 -30.73 16.03 32.05
CA GLY A 212 -32.19 15.88 32.08
C GLY A 212 -32.87 16.04 30.71
N ASP A 213 -32.12 15.97 29.60
CA ASP A 213 -32.65 16.12 28.25
C ASP A 213 -33.28 14.80 27.75
N THR A 214 -34.58 14.69 27.93
CA THR A 214 -35.35 13.48 27.56
C THR A 214 -35.48 13.24 26.06
N GLU A 215 -35.34 14.27 25.22
CA GLU A 215 -35.42 14.14 23.76
C GLU A 215 -34.10 13.60 23.20
N LEU A 216 -32.98 14.15 23.67
CA LEU A 216 -31.65 13.70 23.29
C LEU A 216 -31.38 12.26 23.74
N LEU A 217 -31.85 11.88 24.93
CA LEU A 217 -31.75 10.49 25.41
C LEU A 217 -32.42 9.49 24.47
N LYS A 218 -33.65 9.76 24.03
CA LYS A 218 -34.37 8.87 23.10
C LYS A 218 -33.65 8.72 21.76
N HIS A 219 -33.07 9.82 21.26
CA HIS A 219 -32.28 9.79 20.04
C HIS A 219 -31.01 8.94 20.20
N LEU A 220 -30.28 9.12 21.29
CA LEU A 220 -29.06 8.38 21.58
C LEU A 220 -29.33 6.88 21.81
N ASP A 221 -30.41 6.54 22.53
CA ASP A 221 -30.82 5.14 22.72
C ASP A 221 -31.15 4.47 21.37
N SER A 222 -31.85 5.18 20.48
CA SER A 222 -32.15 4.68 19.13
C SER A 222 -30.86 4.45 18.31
N GLU A 223 -29.91 5.38 18.38
CA GLU A 223 -28.63 5.27 17.66
C GLU A 223 -27.75 4.11 18.21
N ILE A 224 -27.80 3.85 19.53
CA ILE A 224 -27.15 2.69 20.15
C ILE A 224 -27.76 1.39 19.64
N GLU A 225 -29.08 1.29 19.60
CA GLU A 225 -29.80 0.09 19.15
C GLU A 225 -29.52 -0.21 17.66
N GLU A 226 -29.49 0.82 16.81
CA GLU A 226 -29.11 0.67 15.40
C GLU A 226 -27.70 0.10 15.24
N ILE A 227 -26.72 0.59 16.01
CA ILE A 227 -25.34 0.11 15.99
C ILE A 227 -25.24 -1.35 16.44
N GLU A 228 -25.96 -1.72 17.50
CA GLU A 228 -26.00 -3.11 17.97
C GLU A 228 -26.62 -4.04 16.92
N SER A 229 -27.74 -3.66 16.33
CA SER A 229 -28.42 -4.41 15.28
C SER A 229 -27.54 -4.61 14.04
N GLN A 230 -26.82 -3.57 13.62
CA GLN A 230 -25.85 -3.65 12.52
C GLN A 230 -24.69 -4.59 12.85
N ALA A 231 -24.12 -4.49 14.05
CA ALA A 231 -23.04 -5.36 14.50
C ALA A 231 -23.49 -6.83 14.54
N GLU A 232 -24.69 -7.10 15.07
CA GLU A 232 -25.26 -8.44 15.15
C GLU A 232 -25.51 -9.03 13.75
N ARG A 233 -25.97 -8.23 12.79
CA ARG A 233 -26.16 -8.67 11.39
C ARG A 233 -24.85 -9.06 10.72
N ILE A 234 -23.77 -8.33 10.97
CA ILE A 234 -22.42 -8.66 10.47
C ILE A 234 -21.92 -9.95 11.13
N GLU A 235 -22.09 -10.07 12.45
CA GLU A 235 -21.67 -11.25 13.20
C GLU A 235 -22.44 -12.51 12.79
N ARG A 236 -23.75 -12.39 12.58
CA ARG A 236 -24.57 -13.46 11.97
C ARG A 236 -23.99 -13.88 10.62
N ARG A 237 -23.62 -12.93 9.75
CA ARG A 237 -23.04 -13.23 8.43
C ARG A 237 -21.71 -13.98 8.53
N ARG A 238 -20.87 -13.63 9.51
CA ARG A 238 -19.59 -14.33 9.78
C ARG A 238 -19.80 -15.73 10.34
N THR A 239 -20.76 -15.88 11.25
CA THR A 239 -21.02 -17.15 11.95
C THR A 239 -21.80 -18.16 11.11
N LEU A 240 -22.44 -17.76 10.00
CA LEU A 240 -23.14 -18.68 9.07
C LEU A 240 -22.27 -19.87 8.60
N GLY A 241 -20.96 -19.65 8.38
CA GLY A 241 -20.02 -20.72 8.03
C GLY A 241 -19.38 -21.44 9.23
N PHE A 242 -19.47 -20.87 10.44
CA PHE A 242 -18.73 -21.30 11.64
C PHE A 242 -19.58 -22.11 12.63
N LYS A 243 -20.92 -22.13 12.48
CA LYS A 243 -21.82 -22.91 13.35
C LYS A 243 -21.50 -24.41 13.34
N SER A 244 -21.13 -24.97 12.18
CA SER A 244 -20.71 -26.36 12.07
C SER A 244 -19.44 -26.64 12.88
N ILE A 245 -18.40 -25.80 12.74
CA ILE A 245 -17.11 -26.02 13.42
C ILE A 245 -17.19 -25.79 14.95
N THR A 246 -18.03 -24.86 15.40
CA THR A 246 -18.26 -24.62 16.84
C THR A 246 -18.92 -25.82 17.49
N SER A 247 -19.97 -26.37 16.85
CA SER A 247 -20.65 -27.56 17.34
C SER A 247 -19.74 -28.79 17.37
N ILE A 248 -18.84 -28.93 16.40
CA ILE A 248 -17.83 -30.01 16.35
C ILE A 248 -16.80 -29.84 17.46
N ASN A 249 -16.26 -28.64 17.66
CA ASN A 249 -15.28 -28.37 18.72
C ASN A 249 -15.87 -28.55 20.12
N GLN A 250 -17.12 -28.12 20.34
CA GLN A 250 -17.83 -28.32 21.60
C GLN A 250 -18.06 -29.81 21.86
N ARG A 251 -18.44 -30.58 20.84
CA ARG A 251 -18.59 -32.04 20.93
C ARG A 251 -17.26 -32.74 21.22
N ASN A 252 -16.19 -32.35 20.53
CA ASN A 252 -14.84 -32.90 20.75
C ASN A 252 -14.34 -32.58 22.16
N ARG A 253 -14.63 -31.39 22.68
CA ARG A 253 -14.29 -31.03 24.06
C ARG A 253 -15.05 -31.88 25.08
N ALA A 254 -16.35 -32.09 24.87
CA ALA A 254 -17.16 -32.96 25.72
C ALA A 254 -16.67 -34.42 25.69
N LEU A 255 -16.37 -34.95 24.50
CA LEU A 255 -15.83 -36.29 24.32
C LEU A 255 -14.45 -36.45 24.96
N SER A 256 -13.58 -35.44 24.82
CA SER A 256 -12.25 -35.45 25.43
C SER A 256 -12.33 -35.45 26.97
N VAL A 257 -13.31 -34.76 27.55
CA VAL A 257 -13.56 -34.79 29.01
C VAL A 257 -14.07 -36.15 29.46
N GLN A 258 -15.05 -36.72 28.75
CA GLN A 258 -15.59 -38.06 29.06
C GLN A 258 -14.51 -39.15 28.93
N GLN A 259 -13.70 -39.10 27.88
CA GLN A 259 -12.60 -40.04 27.69
C GLN A 259 -11.53 -39.91 28.79
N ALA A 260 -11.23 -38.68 29.23
CA ALA A 260 -10.33 -38.47 30.35
C ALA A 260 -10.89 -39.06 31.66
N GLU A 261 -12.19 -38.86 31.93
CA GLU A 261 -12.85 -39.42 33.11
C GLU A 261 -12.89 -40.95 33.09
N GLU A 262 -13.21 -41.56 31.93
CA GLU A 262 -13.18 -43.02 31.78
C GLU A 262 -11.78 -43.61 31.91
N ALA A 263 -10.75 -42.92 31.39
CA ALA A 263 -9.36 -43.33 31.52
C ALA A 263 -8.91 -43.29 32.98
N ILE A 264 -9.21 -42.21 33.71
CA ILE A 264 -8.92 -42.09 35.15
C ILE A 264 -9.62 -43.20 35.95
N ARG A 265 -10.89 -43.50 35.62
CA ARG A 265 -11.63 -44.56 36.30
C ARG A 265 -11.00 -45.93 36.07
N LYS A 266 -10.65 -46.28 34.82
CA LYS A 266 -9.99 -47.55 34.50
C LYS A 266 -8.62 -47.67 35.15
N GLU A 267 -7.81 -46.62 35.11
CA GLU A 267 -6.51 -46.58 35.79
C GLU A 267 -6.68 -46.81 37.30
N SER A 268 -7.69 -46.22 37.94
CA SER A 268 -7.99 -46.45 39.35
C SER A 268 -8.44 -47.89 39.67
N GLU A 269 -9.24 -48.51 38.79
CA GLU A 269 -9.67 -49.90 38.94
C GLU A 269 -8.52 -50.89 38.71
N GLU A 270 -7.65 -50.61 37.74
CA GLU A 270 -6.44 -51.39 37.45
C GLU A 270 -5.41 -51.28 38.59
N ALA A 271 -5.21 -50.07 39.15
CA ALA A 271 -4.35 -49.85 40.31
C ALA A 271 -4.85 -50.54 41.60
N LEU A 272 -6.17 -50.69 41.76
CA LEU A 272 -6.74 -51.45 42.87
C LEU A 272 -6.60 -52.96 42.70
N ASN A 273 -6.61 -53.45 41.46
CA ASN A 273 -6.55 -54.87 41.13
C ASN A 273 -5.11 -55.40 40.91
N SER A 274 -4.15 -54.53 40.61
CA SER A 274 -2.75 -54.90 40.48
C SER A 274 -2.10 -55.13 41.85
N LYS A 275 -1.36 -56.23 41.97
CA LYS A 275 -0.53 -56.55 43.15
C LYS A 275 0.97 -56.27 42.90
N GLU A 276 1.32 -55.73 41.73
CA GLU A 276 2.68 -55.34 41.39
C GLU A 276 2.97 -53.94 41.95
N GLU A 277 4.13 -53.76 42.59
CA GLU A 277 4.55 -52.46 43.11
C GLU A 277 4.86 -51.50 41.95
N ASP A 278 4.14 -50.39 41.88
CA ASP A 278 4.28 -49.40 40.80
C ASP A 278 5.68 -48.75 40.83
N PRO A 279 6.49 -48.85 39.75
CA PRO A 279 7.86 -48.35 39.68
C PRO A 279 7.97 -46.81 39.74
N PHE A 280 6.86 -46.09 39.63
CA PHE A 280 6.80 -44.62 39.76
C PHE A 280 6.25 -44.16 41.11
N THR A 281 5.91 -45.09 42.02
CA THR A 281 5.55 -44.73 43.39
C THR A 281 6.71 -44.03 44.08
N ARG A 282 6.42 -42.87 44.69
CA ARG A 282 7.44 -42.11 45.42
C ARG A 282 7.80 -42.83 46.71
N VAL A 283 8.95 -43.49 46.74
CA VAL A 283 9.52 -44.08 47.96
C VAL A 283 9.73 -42.98 49.01
N HIS A 284 9.01 -43.07 50.12
CA HIS A 284 9.20 -42.17 51.26
C HIS A 284 10.51 -42.53 51.96
N SER A 285 11.52 -41.66 51.85
CA SER A 285 12.76 -41.77 52.60
C SER A 285 12.76 -40.78 53.77
N GLN A 286 13.16 -41.25 54.95
CA GLN A 286 13.44 -40.36 56.07
C GLN A 286 14.89 -39.86 55.96
N PRO A 287 15.13 -38.53 56.06
CA PRO A 287 16.48 -38.02 56.07
C PRO A 287 17.20 -38.48 57.34
N VAL A 288 18.33 -39.16 57.19
CA VAL A 288 19.18 -39.58 58.32
C VAL A 288 20.46 -38.78 58.32
N ILE A 289 20.85 -38.25 59.49
CA ILE A 289 22.13 -37.58 59.67
C ILE A 289 23.25 -38.63 59.60
N VAL A 290 24.15 -38.45 58.63
CA VAL A 290 25.28 -39.35 58.41
C VAL A 290 26.33 -39.13 59.52
N THR A 291 26.29 -39.97 60.55
CA THR A 291 27.34 -40.02 61.58
C THR A 291 28.34 -41.12 61.29
N LYS A 292 29.57 -41.02 61.84
CA LYS A 292 30.60 -42.06 61.67
C LYS A 292 30.12 -43.44 62.14
N LYS A 293 29.37 -43.48 63.25
CA LYS A 293 28.71 -44.67 63.80
C LYS A 293 27.63 -45.24 62.87
N TYR A 294 26.87 -44.38 62.18
CA TYR A 294 25.89 -44.78 61.17
C TYR A 294 26.55 -45.46 59.96
N LEU A 295 27.68 -44.93 59.49
CA LEU A 295 28.45 -45.52 58.39
C LEU A 295 29.10 -46.87 58.77
N GLU A 296 29.60 -47.00 60.00
CA GLU A 296 30.13 -48.28 60.52
C GLU A 296 29.04 -49.36 60.61
N ASN A 297 27.85 -49.00 61.11
CA ASN A 297 26.69 -49.90 61.16
C ASN A 297 26.22 -50.35 59.77
N LEU A 298 26.22 -49.44 58.78
CA LEU A 298 25.90 -49.78 57.39
C LEU A 298 26.94 -50.73 56.77
N ARG A 299 28.23 -50.52 57.05
CA ARG A 299 29.31 -51.42 56.61
C ARG A 299 29.16 -52.81 57.24
N HIS A 300 28.86 -52.91 58.53
CA HIS A 300 28.62 -54.19 59.20
C HIS A 300 27.36 -54.91 58.70
N LYS A 301 26.29 -54.18 58.38
CA LYS A 301 25.09 -54.77 57.74
C LYS A 301 25.38 -55.32 56.34
N ARG A 302 26.18 -54.62 55.52
CA ARG A 302 26.56 -55.11 54.19
C ARG A 302 27.43 -56.38 54.23
N VAL A 303 28.30 -56.51 55.23
CA VAL A 303 29.17 -57.70 55.39
C VAL A 303 28.39 -58.93 55.87
N ARG A 304 27.20 -58.77 56.46
CA ARG A 304 26.34 -59.89 56.90
C ARG A 304 25.37 -60.42 55.84
N ILE A 305 25.33 -59.81 54.64
CA ILE A 305 24.45 -60.20 53.53
C ILE A 305 25.30 -60.76 52.37
N VAL A 306 26.36 -61.49 52.72
CA VAL A 306 27.09 -62.41 51.84
C VAL A 306 27.15 -63.76 52.53
#